data_AF-A0A0M2DHU5-F1
#
_entry.id   AF-A0A0M2DHU5-F1
#
_cell.length_a   1.000
_cell.length_b   1.000
_cell.length_c   1.000
_cell.angle_alpha   90.00
_cell.angle_beta   90.00
_cell.angle_gamma   90.00
#
_symmetry.space_group_name_H-M   'P 1'
#
loop_
_entity.id
_entity.type
_entity.pdbx_description
1 polymer ?
#
loop_
_entity_poly.entity_id
_entity_poly.type
_entity_poly.pdbx_seq_one_letter_code
_entity_poly.pdbx_strand_id
1 'polypeptide(L)'
;MPREIACTEDRFLKDAQAHQMEVMRDDGVNRHLRFKDPSSRAYWFDIITWPGTLCIDGDMGTFVFRRLQDMFTFFRTDQEHYNKTGRADQLAINPGYWDEKLLAPAPRDVMEFSADSFREHVKEAFDSWVECSEPDAEYSTQAEHDQFSDDKAALWSALNDEVLSTADDGEVRAYDAARDFRCDDVPGFQMDDCWEWNCKEFKFHFLWNCYAIAWGIKAYDNVKQQASVT
;
A
#
# COMPACT_ATOMS: atom_id res chain seq x y z
N MET A 1 1.60 -15.17 -2.57
CA MET A 1 0.65 -14.58 -3.55
C MET A 1 1.13 -13.15 -3.79
N PRO A 2 0.99 -12.55 -4.99
CA PRO A 2 1.25 -11.12 -5.12
C PRO A 2 0.29 -10.36 -4.21
N ARG A 3 0.83 -9.50 -3.34
CA ARG A 3 0.08 -8.69 -2.37
C ARG A 3 -1.02 -7.90 -3.08
N GLU A 4 -2.28 -8.09 -2.69
CA GLU A 4 -3.41 -7.38 -3.27
C GLU A 4 -3.38 -5.94 -2.74
N ILE A 5 -2.92 -5.01 -3.58
CA ILE A 5 -2.86 -3.59 -3.22
C ILE A 5 -4.30 -3.08 -3.17
N ALA A 6 -4.69 -2.45 -2.05
CA ALA A 6 -6.06 -1.98 -1.83
C ALA A 6 -6.63 -1.18 -3.03
N CYS A 7 -5.85 -0.29 -3.64
CA CYS A 7 -6.18 0.38 -4.91
C CYS A 7 -5.09 0.15 -5.96
N THR A 8 -5.48 -0.40 -7.12
CA THR A 8 -4.60 -0.51 -8.30
C THR A 8 -4.79 0.66 -9.26
N GLU A 9 -3.84 0.84 -10.18
CA GLU A 9 -3.94 1.82 -11.28
C GLU A 9 -5.20 1.57 -12.13
N ASP A 10 -5.45 0.33 -12.55
CA ASP A 10 -6.63 -0.04 -13.34
C ASP A 10 -7.94 0.29 -12.60
N ARG A 11 -7.97 0.09 -11.29
CA ARG A 11 -9.12 0.45 -10.47
C ARG A 11 -9.37 1.96 -10.51
N PHE A 12 -8.33 2.76 -10.28
CA PHE A 12 -8.42 4.21 -10.37
C PHE A 12 -8.84 4.68 -11.77
N LEU A 13 -8.22 4.16 -12.83
CA LEU A 13 -8.51 4.55 -14.22
C LEU A 13 -9.95 4.25 -14.61
N LYS A 14 -10.53 3.16 -14.09
CA LYS A 14 -11.96 2.86 -14.25
C LYS A 14 -12.84 3.88 -13.53
N ASP A 15 -12.49 4.24 -12.30
CA ASP A 15 -13.25 5.22 -11.50
C ASP A 15 -13.19 6.64 -12.11
N ALA A 16 -12.06 7.01 -12.73
CA ALA A 16 -11.82 8.33 -13.33
C ALA A 16 -12.09 8.38 -14.85
N GLN A 17 -12.60 7.32 -15.46
CA GLN A 17 -12.69 7.18 -16.93
C GLN A 17 -13.50 8.31 -17.61
N ALA A 18 -14.56 8.77 -16.96
CA ALA A 18 -15.46 9.81 -17.49
C ALA A 18 -15.09 11.23 -17.03
N HIS A 19 -14.00 11.39 -16.28
CA HIS A 19 -13.64 12.67 -15.69
C HIS A 19 -13.16 13.68 -16.72
N GLN A 20 -13.62 14.91 -16.54
CA GLN A 20 -13.18 16.07 -17.31
C GLN A 20 -12.44 17.02 -16.38
N MET A 21 -11.35 17.61 -16.88
CA MET A 21 -10.59 18.64 -16.18
C MET A 21 -11.18 20.03 -16.46
N GLU A 22 -11.51 20.75 -15.40
CA GLU A 22 -11.89 22.17 -15.41
C GLU A 22 -10.80 22.98 -14.70
N VAL A 23 -10.26 23.99 -15.39
CA VAL A 23 -9.24 24.89 -14.81
C VAL A 23 -9.94 26.09 -14.20
N MET A 24 -10.12 26.09 -12.88
CA MET A 24 -10.76 27.20 -12.15
C MET A 24 -9.78 28.36 -11.91
N ARG A 25 -8.51 28.03 -11.66
CA ARG A 25 -7.42 29.00 -11.51
C ARG A 25 -6.11 28.41 -11.99
N ASP A 26 -5.33 29.23 -12.68
CA ASP A 26 -3.96 28.90 -13.07
C ASP A 26 -3.11 30.18 -13.12
N ASP A 27 -2.38 30.42 -12.03
CA ASP A 27 -1.59 31.62 -11.78
C ASP A 27 -0.22 31.23 -11.21
N GLY A 28 0.63 30.72 -12.10
CA GLY A 28 1.95 30.20 -11.75
C GLY A 28 1.84 28.96 -10.87
N VAL A 29 2.35 29.05 -9.63
CA VAL A 29 2.27 27.95 -8.64
C VAL A 29 0.92 27.87 -7.93
N ASN A 30 0.04 28.86 -8.13
CA ASN A 30 -1.31 28.86 -7.57
C ASN A 30 -2.29 28.29 -8.58
N ARG A 31 -2.72 27.04 -8.37
CA ARG A 31 -3.60 26.32 -9.30
C ARG A 31 -4.82 25.79 -8.56
N HIS A 32 -5.94 25.73 -9.26
CA HIS A 32 -7.14 25.03 -8.83
C HIS A 32 -7.70 24.32 -10.06
N LEU A 33 -7.54 23.01 -10.07
CA LEU A 33 -8.00 22.11 -11.11
C LEU A 33 -9.08 21.21 -10.53
N ARG A 34 -10.23 21.12 -11.20
CA ARG A 34 -11.31 20.21 -10.82
C ARG A 34 -11.41 19.06 -11.81
N PHE A 35 -11.57 17.85 -11.31
CA PHE A 35 -11.75 16.65 -12.09
C PHE A 35 -13.05 15.96 -11.66
N LYS A 36 -13.99 15.85 -12.59
CA LYS A 36 -15.28 15.18 -12.32
C LYS A 36 -15.91 14.64 -13.59
N ASP A 37 -16.71 13.58 -13.45
CA ASP A 37 -17.71 13.20 -14.43
C ASP A 37 -18.87 14.21 -14.39
N PRO A 38 -19.23 14.89 -15.49
CA PRO A 38 -20.36 15.83 -15.51
C PRO A 38 -21.71 15.21 -15.16
N SER A 39 -21.85 13.89 -15.32
CA SER A 39 -23.08 13.12 -15.07
C SER A 39 -23.13 12.49 -13.68
N SER A 40 -22.03 12.54 -12.92
CA SER A 40 -21.91 11.91 -11.61
C SER A 40 -21.32 12.87 -10.57
N ARG A 41 -21.48 12.52 -9.29
CA ARG A 41 -20.81 13.18 -8.17
C ARG A 41 -19.88 12.23 -7.44
N ALA A 42 -19.62 11.06 -8.01
CA ALA A 42 -18.70 10.07 -7.46
C ALA A 42 -17.28 10.30 -7.97
N TYR A 43 -16.32 10.01 -7.11
CA TYR A 43 -14.88 10.03 -7.36
C TYR A 43 -14.34 11.38 -7.84
N TRP A 44 -15.05 12.48 -7.61
CA TRP A 44 -14.59 13.79 -8.03
C TRP A 44 -13.49 14.28 -7.10
N PHE A 45 -12.57 15.08 -7.64
CA PHE A 45 -11.51 15.68 -6.85
C PHE A 45 -11.03 17.01 -7.41
N ASP A 46 -10.51 17.85 -6.53
CA ASP A 46 -9.80 19.08 -6.84
C ASP A 46 -8.31 18.92 -6.51
N ILE A 47 -7.45 19.42 -7.37
CA ILE A 47 -6.03 19.66 -7.08
C ILE A 47 -5.84 21.16 -6.90
N ILE A 48 -5.49 21.57 -5.70
CA ILE A 48 -5.27 22.96 -5.30
C ILE A 48 -3.82 23.12 -4.87
N THR A 49 -3.10 24.05 -5.49
CA THR A 49 -1.70 24.34 -5.13
C THR A 49 -1.50 25.78 -4.75
N TRP A 50 -0.55 26.01 -3.84
CA TRP A 50 0.02 27.31 -3.48
C TRP A 50 1.49 27.09 -3.07
N PRO A 51 2.31 28.14 -2.86
CA PRO A 51 3.73 27.99 -2.56
C PRO A 51 4.03 26.90 -1.51
N GLY A 52 4.74 25.86 -1.94
CA GLY A 52 5.17 24.78 -1.07
C GLY A 52 4.16 23.64 -0.87
N THR A 53 2.92 23.76 -1.35
CA THR A 53 1.81 22.91 -0.90
C THR A 53 0.89 22.44 -2.03
N LEU A 54 0.47 21.18 -1.96
CA LEU A 54 -0.59 20.60 -2.79
C LEU A 54 -1.65 20.01 -1.87
N CYS A 55 -2.89 20.43 -2.06
CA CYS A 55 -4.07 19.87 -1.43
C CYS A 55 -4.86 19.15 -2.52
N ILE A 56 -5.11 17.86 -2.33
CA ILE A 56 -6.15 17.14 -3.06
C ILE A 56 -7.36 17.00 -2.14
N ASP A 57 -8.52 17.36 -2.64
CA ASP A 57 -9.79 17.30 -1.90
C ASP A 57 -10.89 16.74 -2.78
N GLY A 58 -11.82 15.99 -2.21
CA GLY A 58 -12.85 15.29 -2.98
C GLY A 58 -13.66 14.33 -2.13
N ASP A 59 -14.51 13.53 -2.77
CA ASP A 59 -15.28 12.51 -2.05
C ASP A 59 -14.44 11.28 -1.66
N MET A 60 -13.24 11.14 -2.24
CA MET A 60 -12.22 10.15 -1.85
C MET A 60 -11.30 10.63 -0.72
N GLY A 61 -11.65 11.75 -0.06
CA GLY A 61 -10.93 12.30 1.08
C GLY A 61 -10.02 13.47 0.73
N THR A 62 -9.45 14.08 1.77
CA THR A 62 -8.60 15.26 1.68
C THR A 62 -7.18 14.93 2.12
N PHE A 63 -6.20 15.23 1.27
CA PHE A 63 -4.78 14.99 1.55
C PHE A 63 -3.95 16.24 1.22
N VAL A 64 -3.12 16.67 2.16
CA VAL A 64 -2.28 17.86 2.02
C VAL A 64 -0.82 17.45 2.08
N PHE A 65 -0.03 17.81 1.06
CA PHE A 65 1.39 17.50 0.95
C PHE A 65 2.22 18.77 0.95
N ARG A 66 3.44 18.72 1.52
CA ARG A 66 4.35 19.88 1.54
C ARG A 66 5.79 19.49 1.19
N ARG A 67 6.37 20.15 0.18
CA ARG A 67 7.79 19.93 -0.18
C ARG A 67 8.45 21.07 -0.96
N LEU A 68 8.12 21.20 -2.25
CA LEU A 68 8.73 22.14 -3.19
C LEU A 68 7.84 23.35 -3.43
N GLN A 69 8.43 24.50 -3.78
CA GLN A 69 7.70 25.73 -4.10
C GLN A 69 6.60 25.47 -5.13
N ASP A 70 6.92 24.74 -6.20
CA ASP A 70 5.95 24.16 -7.13
C ASP A 70 5.83 22.66 -6.85
N MET A 71 4.69 22.27 -6.27
CA MET A 71 4.47 20.86 -5.93
C MET A 71 4.24 19.97 -7.15
N PHE A 72 3.87 20.50 -8.32
CA PHE A 72 3.79 19.66 -9.51
C PHE A 72 5.16 19.12 -9.89
N THR A 73 6.22 19.93 -9.74
CA THR A 73 7.61 19.49 -9.95
C THR A 73 7.98 18.32 -9.04
N PHE A 74 7.47 18.28 -7.80
CA PHE A 74 7.72 17.16 -6.89
C PHE A 74 7.14 15.86 -7.46
N PHE A 75 5.83 15.85 -7.74
CA PHE A 75 5.12 14.66 -8.21
C PHE A 75 5.51 14.22 -9.63
N ARG A 76 6.03 15.12 -10.47
CA ARG A 76 6.55 14.76 -11.80
C ARG A 76 7.81 13.90 -11.75
N THR A 77 8.58 13.94 -10.66
CA THR A 77 9.87 13.25 -10.58
C THR A 77 9.72 11.74 -10.83
N ASP A 78 8.70 11.12 -10.23
CA ASP A 78 8.41 9.70 -10.41
C ASP A 78 7.98 9.40 -11.86
N GLN A 79 7.15 10.26 -12.46
CA GLN A 79 6.70 10.11 -13.84
C GLN A 79 7.87 10.25 -14.84
N GLU A 80 8.79 11.18 -14.61
CA GLU A 80 10.00 11.33 -15.44
C GLU A 80 10.89 10.08 -15.41
N HIS A 81 10.97 9.42 -14.26
CA HIS A 81 11.66 8.14 -14.14
C HIS A 81 10.96 7.04 -14.95
N TYR A 82 9.63 6.94 -14.87
CA TYR A 82 8.85 5.97 -15.64
C TYR A 82 8.98 6.18 -17.14
N ASN A 83 8.96 7.44 -17.60
CA ASN A 83 9.16 7.79 -18.99
C ASN A 83 10.52 7.32 -19.54
N LYS A 84 11.58 7.37 -18.72
CA LYS A 84 12.93 6.90 -19.07
C LYS A 84 13.08 5.39 -19.07
N THR A 85 12.16 4.65 -18.44
CA THR A 85 12.20 3.19 -18.30
C THR A 85 11.20 2.46 -19.19
N GLY A 86 10.59 3.14 -20.16
CA GLY A 86 9.62 2.55 -21.09
C GLY A 86 8.23 2.32 -20.49
N ARG A 87 7.92 2.93 -19.34
CA ARG A 87 6.64 2.83 -18.62
C ARG A 87 5.82 4.12 -18.70
N ALA A 88 5.97 4.88 -19.78
CA ALA A 88 5.36 6.20 -19.94
C ALA A 88 3.81 6.18 -19.90
N ASP A 89 3.20 5.05 -20.27
CA ASP A 89 1.76 4.89 -20.26
C ASP A 89 1.19 4.70 -18.84
N GLN A 90 2.01 4.26 -17.89
CA GLN A 90 1.62 4.06 -16.49
C GLN A 90 1.65 5.36 -15.68
N LEU A 91 0.85 5.38 -14.61
CA LEU A 91 0.86 6.39 -13.57
C LEU A 91 1.93 6.06 -12.52
N ALA A 92 3.00 6.84 -12.50
CA ALA A 92 4.06 6.69 -11.52
C ALA A 92 3.63 7.28 -10.17
N ILE A 93 3.43 6.41 -9.18
CA ILE A 93 3.21 6.82 -7.79
C ILE A 93 4.29 6.23 -6.89
N ASN A 94 4.60 6.94 -5.80
CA ASN A 94 5.51 6.46 -4.76
C ASN A 94 4.90 6.70 -3.36
N PRO A 95 3.90 5.90 -2.96
CA PRO A 95 3.12 6.13 -1.74
C PRO A 95 3.99 6.24 -0.49
N GLY A 96 5.00 5.36 -0.35
CA GLY A 96 5.90 5.34 0.82
C GLY A 96 6.96 6.44 0.86
N TYR A 97 7.13 7.22 -0.20
CA TYR A 97 7.92 8.46 -0.14
C TYR A 97 7.01 9.70 -0.05
N TRP A 98 5.82 9.64 -0.64
CA TRP A 98 4.86 10.73 -0.64
C TRP A 98 4.19 10.90 0.72
N ASP A 99 3.92 9.80 1.44
CA ASP A 99 3.37 9.83 2.80
C ASP A 99 4.31 10.54 3.80
N GLU A 100 5.63 10.44 3.63
CA GLU A 100 6.61 11.21 4.42
C GLU A 100 6.43 12.73 4.26
N LYS A 101 5.80 13.17 3.16
CA LYS A 101 5.54 14.58 2.84
C LYS A 101 4.09 14.98 3.13
N LEU A 102 3.29 14.06 3.68
CA LEU A 102 1.91 14.28 4.06
C LEU A 102 1.85 15.12 5.34
N LEU A 103 1.10 16.23 5.25
CA LEU A 103 0.83 17.14 6.36
C LEU A 103 -0.52 16.83 7.02
N ALA A 104 -1.51 16.42 6.23
CA ALA A 104 -2.83 16.04 6.72
C ALA A 104 -3.45 14.98 5.79
N PRO A 105 -4.05 13.90 6.32
CA PRO A 105 -4.00 13.46 7.73
C PRO A 105 -2.57 13.04 8.14
N ALA A 106 -2.35 12.56 9.37
CA ALA A 106 -1.01 12.11 9.75
C ALA A 106 -0.63 10.83 8.97
N PRO A 107 0.65 10.55 8.69
CA PRO A 107 1.05 9.36 7.93
C PRO A 107 0.50 8.03 8.50
N ARG A 108 0.43 7.90 9.82
CA ARG A 108 -0.18 6.72 10.47
C ARG A 108 -1.67 6.54 10.14
N ASP A 109 -2.39 7.62 9.84
CA ASP A 109 -3.84 7.61 9.64
C ASP A 109 -4.20 7.17 8.22
N VAL A 110 -3.24 7.19 7.28
CA VAL A 110 -3.38 6.66 5.92
C VAL A 110 -3.03 5.18 5.81
N MET A 111 -2.61 4.57 6.91
CA MET A 111 -2.29 3.16 7.02
C MET A 111 -3.39 2.41 7.76
N GLU A 112 -3.55 1.13 7.44
CA GLU A 112 -4.40 0.19 8.16
C GLU A 112 -3.71 -1.16 8.32
N PHE A 113 -4.21 -1.97 9.27
CA PHE A 113 -3.72 -3.32 9.48
C PHE A 113 -4.13 -4.22 8.32
N SER A 114 -3.17 -5.00 7.82
CA SER A 114 -3.31 -5.95 6.73
C SER A 114 -3.27 -7.36 7.29
N ALA A 115 -4.43 -8.02 7.33
CA ALA A 115 -4.54 -9.42 7.75
C ALA A 115 -3.69 -10.32 6.86
N ASP A 116 -3.59 -10.01 5.56
CA ASP A 116 -2.76 -10.77 4.63
C ASP A 116 -1.28 -10.60 4.90
N SER A 117 -0.81 -9.38 5.17
CA SER A 117 0.59 -9.17 5.57
C SER A 117 0.89 -9.87 6.90
N PHE A 118 -0.05 -9.91 7.84
CA PHE A 118 0.11 -10.69 9.07
C PHE A 118 0.22 -12.20 8.80
N ARG A 119 -0.63 -12.76 7.95
CA ARG A 119 -0.55 -14.17 7.52
C ARG A 119 0.80 -14.50 6.87
N GLU A 120 1.34 -13.58 6.07
CA GLU A 120 2.67 -13.72 5.48
C GLU A 120 3.76 -13.82 6.54
N HIS A 121 3.78 -12.95 7.54
CA HIS A 121 4.78 -13.02 8.62
C HIS A 121 4.65 -14.29 9.48
N VAL A 122 3.43 -14.75 9.77
CA VAL A 122 3.23 -16.03 10.46
C VAL A 122 3.76 -17.20 9.62
N LYS A 123 3.54 -17.16 8.31
CA LYS A 123 4.09 -18.15 7.39
C LYS A 123 5.62 -18.09 7.34
N GLU A 124 6.21 -16.89 7.30
CA GLU A 124 7.67 -16.71 7.33
C GLU A 124 8.28 -17.25 8.64
N ALA A 125 7.63 -17.03 9.77
CA ALA A 125 8.05 -17.60 11.05
C ALA A 125 8.01 -19.14 11.03
N PHE A 126 6.93 -19.71 10.47
CA PHE A 126 6.81 -21.16 10.28
C PHE A 126 7.88 -21.71 9.34
N ASP A 127 8.08 -21.09 8.18
CA ASP A 127 9.09 -21.51 7.20
C ASP A 127 10.50 -21.42 7.79
N SER A 128 10.82 -20.37 8.53
CA SER A 128 12.11 -20.22 9.22
C SER A 128 12.34 -21.33 10.26
N TRP A 129 11.30 -21.72 10.99
CA TRP A 129 11.38 -22.85 11.91
C TRP A 129 11.60 -24.17 11.17
N VAL A 130 10.89 -24.40 10.05
CA VAL A 130 11.07 -25.57 9.18
C VAL A 130 12.53 -25.65 8.72
N GLU A 131 13.09 -24.56 8.20
CA GLU A 131 14.48 -24.53 7.71
C GLU A 131 15.50 -24.80 8.82
N CYS A 132 15.25 -24.32 10.04
CA CYS A 132 16.18 -24.49 11.17
C CYS A 132 16.05 -25.87 11.86
N SER A 133 14.89 -26.51 11.74
CA SER A 133 14.57 -27.74 12.47
C SER A 133 14.55 -28.98 11.58
N GLU A 134 14.68 -28.81 10.25
CA GLU A 134 14.73 -29.91 9.29
C GLU A 134 15.91 -30.85 9.59
N PRO A 135 15.65 -32.16 9.80
CA PRO A 135 16.71 -33.13 10.03
C PRO A 135 17.65 -33.25 8.82
N ASP A 136 18.95 -33.36 9.08
CA ASP A 136 19.94 -33.56 8.03
C ASP A 136 19.69 -34.87 7.26
N ALA A 137 19.75 -34.80 5.93
CA ALA A 137 19.44 -35.93 5.05
C ALA A 137 20.46 -37.09 5.13
N GLU A 138 21.72 -36.80 5.48
CA GLU A 138 22.81 -37.78 5.58
C GLU A 138 23.00 -38.27 7.02
N TYR A 139 22.77 -37.40 8.01
CA TYR A 139 23.08 -37.69 9.42
C TYR A 139 21.88 -38.04 10.30
N SER A 140 20.64 -37.98 9.78
CA SER A 140 19.43 -38.28 10.55
C SER A 140 18.78 -39.60 10.14
N THR A 141 18.08 -40.22 11.08
CA THR A 141 17.34 -41.47 10.90
C THR A 141 15.96 -41.22 10.29
N GLN A 142 15.40 -42.24 9.61
CA GLN A 142 14.04 -42.15 9.06
C GLN A 142 12.99 -41.79 10.13
N ALA A 143 13.16 -42.26 11.37
CA ALA A 143 12.26 -41.94 12.47
C ALA A 143 12.28 -40.45 12.85
N GLU A 144 13.44 -39.80 12.77
CA GLU A 144 13.57 -38.34 13.01
C GLU A 144 12.91 -37.54 11.87
N HIS A 145 13.05 -38.00 10.63
CA HIS A 145 12.35 -37.42 9.47
C HIS A 145 10.84 -37.55 9.59
N ASP A 146 10.34 -38.73 9.99
CA ASP A 146 8.92 -38.99 10.17
C ASP A 146 8.35 -38.11 11.31
N GLN A 147 9.05 -38.04 12.45
CA GLN A 147 8.64 -37.18 13.57
C GLN A 147 8.61 -35.70 13.18
N PHE A 148 9.63 -35.20 12.47
CA PHE A 148 9.63 -33.81 11.99
C PHE A 148 8.46 -33.53 11.05
N SER A 149 8.09 -34.49 10.19
CA SER A 149 6.93 -34.35 9.31
C SER A 149 5.63 -34.23 10.11
N ASP A 150 5.46 -35.03 11.17
CA ASP A 150 4.30 -34.97 12.06
C ASP A 150 4.26 -33.65 12.83
N ASP A 151 5.39 -33.21 13.40
CA ASP A 151 5.55 -31.95 14.12
C ASP A 151 5.21 -30.75 13.23
N LYS A 152 5.73 -30.75 12.00
CA LYS A 152 5.46 -29.72 10.98
C LYS A 152 3.97 -29.63 10.66
N ALA A 153 3.30 -30.77 10.52
CA ALA A 153 1.87 -30.83 10.24
C ALA A 153 1.04 -30.33 11.45
N ALA A 154 1.40 -30.77 12.66
CA ALA A 154 0.76 -30.37 13.91
C ALA A 154 0.90 -28.85 14.15
N LEU A 155 2.11 -28.32 14.02
CA LEU A 155 2.38 -26.89 14.18
C LEU A 155 1.60 -26.04 13.17
N TRP A 156 1.60 -26.43 11.89
CA TRP A 156 0.85 -25.67 10.89
C TRP A 156 -0.65 -25.73 11.15
N SER A 157 -1.19 -26.88 11.57
CA SER A 157 -2.61 -26.98 11.95
C SER A 157 -2.94 -26.05 13.11
N ALA A 158 -2.14 -26.08 14.19
CA ALA A 158 -2.35 -25.24 15.37
C ALA A 158 -2.24 -23.73 15.02
N LEU A 159 -1.26 -23.34 14.20
CA LEU A 159 -1.13 -21.96 13.70
C LEU A 159 -2.37 -21.52 12.91
N ASN A 160 -2.94 -22.41 12.08
CA ASN A 160 -4.16 -22.09 11.33
C ASN A 160 -5.35 -21.86 12.27
N ASP A 161 -5.54 -22.75 13.24
CA ASP A 161 -6.72 -22.75 14.11
C ASP A 161 -6.67 -21.64 15.16
N GLU A 162 -5.49 -21.35 15.72
CA GLU A 162 -5.35 -20.44 16.87
C GLU A 162 -4.87 -19.04 16.49
N VAL A 163 -4.04 -18.90 15.45
CA VAL A 163 -3.41 -17.63 15.09
C VAL A 163 -4.01 -17.06 13.81
N LEU A 164 -3.90 -17.78 12.69
CA LEU A 164 -4.34 -17.29 11.38
C LEU A 164 -5.86 -17.10 11.30
N SER A 165 -6.63 -17.87 12.08
CA SER A 165 -8.08 -17.71 12.22
C SER A 165 -8.49 -16.36 12.82
N THR A 166 -7.61 -15.72 13.59
CA THR A 166 -7.86 -14.42 14.24
C THR A 166 -7.41 -13.23 13.40
N ALA A 167 -6.75 -13.47 12.26
CA ALA A 167 -6.15 -12.41 11.45
C ALA A 167 -7.19 -11.36 10.99
N ASP A 168 -8.42 -11.76 10.68
CA ASP A 168 -9.48 -10.84 10.23
C ASP A 168 -10.21 -10.12 11.38
N ASP A 169 -9.96 -10.50 12.63
CA ASP A 169 -10.59 -9.87 13.80
C ASP A 169 -9.92 -8.55 14.23
N GLY A 170 -8.84 -8.16 13.54
CA GLY A 170 -8.13 -6.90 13.70
C GLY A 170 -6.79 -7.01 14.42
N GLU A 171 -5.99 -5.94 14.31
CA GLU A 171 -4.58 -5.86 14.75
C GLU A 171 -4.38 -6.42 16.16
N VAL A 172 -5.11 -5.91 17.16
CA VAL A 172 -4.91 -6.30 18.56
C VAL A 172 -5.07 -7.81 18.77
N ARG A 173 -6.13 -8.41 18.22
CA ARG A 173 -6.40 -9.84 18.42
C ARG A 173 -5.39 -10.73 17.68
N ALA A 174 -5.01 -10.34 16.47
CA ALA A 174 -4.01 -11.06 15.68
C ALA A 174 -2.65 -11.11 16.40
N TYR A 175 -2.15 -9.95 16.87
CA TYR A 175 -0.87 -9.89 17.57
C TYR A 175 -0.92 -10.58 18.94
N ASP A 176 -2.04 -10.47 19.69
CA ASP A 176 -2.20 -11.19 20.95
C ASP A 176 -2.18 -12.72 20.73
N ALA A 177 -2.86 -13.22 19.69
CA ALA A 177 -2.86 -14.63 19.34
C ALA A 177 -1.46 -15.13 18.97
N ALA A 178 -0.72 -14.39 18.14
CA ALA A 178 0.66 -14.75 17.79
C ALA A 178 1.60 -14.74 19.00
N ARG A 179 1.50 -13.71 19.86
CA ARG A 179 2.31 -13.61 21.08
C ARG A 179 2.13 -14.81 21.98
N ASP A 180 0.88 -15.13 22.27
CA ASP A 180 0.51 -16.07 23.33
C ASP A 180 0.49 -17.51 22.82
N PHE A 181 0.62 -17.71 21.50
CA PHE A 181 0.63 -19.02 20.86
C PHE A 181 1.74 -19.92 21.42
N ARG A 182 1.37 -21.14 21.81
CA ARG A 182 2.29 -22.20 22.22
C ARG A 182 1.77 -23.51 21.66
N CYS A 183 2.64 -24.28 21.02
CA CYS A 183 2.31 -25.61 20.50
C CYS A 183 2.88 -26.67 21.45
N ASP A 184 1.99 -27.46 22.07
CA ASP A 184 2.41 -28.53 23.00
C ASP A 184 3.16 -29.66 22.29
N ASP A 185 2.75 -29.98 21.05
CA ASP A 185 3.39 -31.01 20.22
C ASP A 185 4.78 -30.57 19.72
N VAL A 186 5.00 -29.26 19.55
CA VAL A 186 6.26 -28.68 19.07
C VAL A 186 6.80 -27.66 20.09
N PRO A 187 7.33 -28.15 21.23
CA PRO A 187 7.83 -27.27 22.28
C PRO A 187 9.05 -26.49 21.79
N GLY A 188 8.96 -25.16 21.83
CA GLY A 188 10.06 -24.25 21.47
C GLY A 188 9.79 -23.35 20.27
N PHE A 189 8.76 -23.63 19.47
CA PHE A 189 8.27 -22.66 18.48
C PHE A 189 7.61 -21.48 19.19
N GLN A 190 8.09 -20.27 18.94
CA GLN A 190 7.58 -19.03 19.53
C GLN A 190 7.69 -17.90 18.52
N MET A 191 6.77 -16.93 18.60
CA MET A 191 6.75 -15.72 17.79
C MET A 191 6.94 -14.48 18.68
N ASP A 192 7.92 -14.56 19.59
CA ASP A 192 8.15 -13.55 20.63
C ASP A 192 8.53 -12.17 20.07
N ASP A 193 8.96 -12.04 18.81
CA ASP A 193 9.24 -10.76 18.17
C ASP A 193 8.12 -10.32 17.22
N CYS A 194 6.91 -10.90 17.35
CA CYS A 194 5.82 -10.62 16.41
C CYS A 194 5.44 -9.15 16.34
N TRP A 195 5.62 -8.37 17.42
CA TRP A 195 5.39 -6.91 17.46
C TRP A 195 6.28 -6.11 16.51
N GLU A 196 7.41 -6.66 16.06
CA GLU A 196 8.27 -5.99 15.09
C GLU A 196 7.78 -6.17 13.65
N TRP A 197 6.82 -7.06 13.41
CA TRP A 197 6.25 -7.29 12.08
C TRP A 197 5.52 -6.05 11.58
N ASN A 198 5.86 -5.62 10.36
CA ASN A 198 5.19 -4.51 9.71
C ASN A 198 3.98 -5.02 8.92
N CYS A 199 2.85 -5.20 9.61
CA CYS A 199 1.60 -5.64 9.01
C CYS A 199 0.70 -4.45 8.59
N LYS A 200 1.29 -3.30 8.28
CA LYS A 200 0.53 -2.11 7.85
C LYS A 200 0.59 -1.93 6.35
N GLU A 201 -0.52 -1.43 5.81
CA GLU A 201 -0.63 -1.08 4.40
C GLU A 201 -1.41 0.21 4.20
N PHE A 202 -1.21 0.82 3.03
CA PHE A 202 -1.91 2.05 2.70
C PHE A 202 -3.39 1.78 2.44
N LYS A 203 -4.24 2.61 3.04
CA LYS A 203 -5.69 2.60 2.80
C LYS A 203 -6.02 2.87 1.35
N PHE A 204 -7.11 2.26 0.89
CA PHE A 204 -7.67 2.46 -0.45
C PHE A 204 -7.71 3.94 -0.87
N HIS A 205 -8.30 4.80 -0.04
CA HIS A 205 -8.48 6.22 -0.34
C HIS A 205 -7.16 6.98 -0.50
N PHE A 206 -6.11 6.64 0.25
CA PHE A 206 -4.81 7.29 0.09
C PHE A 206 -4.18 6.92 -1.25
N LEU A 207 -4.14 5.63 -1.57
CA LEU A 207 -3.60 5.15 -2.85
C LEU A 207 -4.39 5.71 -4.04
N TRP A 208 -5.71 5.75 -3.92
CA TRP A 208 -6.58 6.36 -4.93
C TRP A 208 -6.21 7.84 -5.17
N ASN A 209 -5.98 8.61 -4.11
CA ASN A 209 -5.56 10.01 -4.22
C ASN A 209 -4.13 10.17 -4.76
N CYS A 210 -3.21 9.25 -4.48
CA CYS A 210 -1.90 9.24 -5.12
C CYS A 210 -2.03 9.09 -6.65
N TYR A 211 -2.86 8.15 -7.11
CA TYR A 211 -3.13 8.00 -8.54
C TYR A 211 -3.84 9.23 -9.12
N ALA A 212 -4.80 9.82 -8.39
CA ALA A 212 -5.50 11.03 -8.80
C ALA A 212 -4.55 12.23 -9.00
N ILE A 213 -3.56 12.40 -8.11
CA ILE A 213 -2.52 13.42 -8.26
C ILE A 213 -1.69 13.16 -9.52
N ALA A 214 -1.16 11.94 -9.68
CA ALA A 214 -0.32 11.59 -10.83
C ALA A 214 -1.08 11.79 -12.15
N TRP A 215 -2.31 11.30 -12.22
CA TRP A 215 -3.17 11.41 -13.39
C TRP A 215 -3.58 12.85 -13.68
N GLY A 216 -4.00 13.61 -12.65
CA GLY A 216 -4.43 14.99 -12.79
C GLY A 216 -3.31 15.91 -13.27
N ILE A 217 -2.08 15.72 -12.77
CA ILE A 217 -0.90 16.45 -13.26
C ILE A 217 -0.58 16.07 -14.70
N LYS A 218 -0.63 14.77 -15.06
CA LYS A 218 -0.42 14.32 -16.45
C LYS A 218 -1.45 14.91 -17.41
N ALA A 219 -2.72 14.95 -17.03
CA ALA A 219 -3.79 15.55 -17.82
C ALA A 219 -3.57 17.06 -18.01
N TYR A 220 -3.21 17.77 -16.94
CA TYR A 220 -2.88 19.19 -17.01
C TYR A 220 -1.67 19.47 -17.93
N ASP A 221 -0.61 18.69 -17.81
CA ASP A 221 0.60 18.85 -18.61
C ASP A 221 0.33 18.61 -20.10
N ASN A 222 -0.50 17.62 -20.44
CA ASN A 222 -0.92 17.36 -21.83
C ASN A 222 -1.65 18.56 -22.43
N VAL A 223 -2.57 19.20 -21.69
CA VAL A 223 -3.27 20.41 -22.16
C VAL A 223 -2.29 21.57 -22.33
N LYS A 224 -1.34 21.75 -21.42
CA LYS A 224 -0.31 22.81 -21.52
C LYS A 224 0.64 22.61 -22.70
N GLN A 225 1.02 21.36 -23.00
CA GLN A 225 1.84 21.05 -24.17
C GLN A 225 1.08 21.35 -25.46
N GLN A 226 -0.18 20.93 -25.58
CA GLN A 226 -1.01 21.20 -26.76
C GLN A 226 -1.20 22.71 -27.01
N ALA A 227 -1.43 23.48 -25.95
CA ALA A 227 -1.57 24.94 -26.03
C ALA A 227 -0.25 25.67 -26.39
N SER A 228 0.91 25.05 -26.15
CA SER A 228 2.22 25.63 -26.50
C SER A 228 2.66 25.32 -27.93
N VAL A 229 2.03 24.34 -28.58
CA VAL A 229 2.31 23.91 -29.96
C VAL A 229 1.35 24.59 -30.97
N THR A 230 0.24 25.16 -30.49
CA THR A 230 -0.75 25.91 -31.28
C THR A 230 -0.42 27.40 -31.27
#